data_AF-A0A9D6IP83-F1
#
_entry.id   AF-A0A9D6IP83-F1
#
_cell.length_a   1.000
_cell.length_b   1.000
_cell.length_c   1.000
_cell.angle_alpha   90.00
_cell.angle_beta   90.00
_cell.angle_gamma   90.00
#
_symmetry.space_group_name_H-M   'P 1'
#
loop_
_entity.id
_entity.type
_entity.pdbx_description
1 polymer ?
#
loop_
_entity_poly.entity_id
_entity_poly.type
_entity_poly.pdbx_seq_one_letter_code
_entity_poly.pdbx_strand_id
1 'polypeptide(L)'
;MKLALSLLAAAILSAGCIARTLYVKSSPPGAAITVNHELKGTTPLTLPFDYYGTYRLRFELEGYEPLEVKEKIKGPWYDWFPIDLVTEILPLDLKVERSLTYNLAEKKTLEP
;
A
#
# COMPACT_ATOMS: atom_id res chain seq x y z
N MET A 1 41.00 -3.43 -17.06
CA MET A 1 40.38 -2.90 -15.82
C MET A 1 39.51 -1.67 -16.02
N LYS A 2 39.90 -0.65 -16.82
CA LYS A 2 39.07 0.57 -17.01
C LYS A 2 37.71 0.31 -17.68
N LEU A 3 37.66 -0.56 -18.70
CA LEU A 3 36.42 -0.92 -19.43
C LEU A 3 35.37 -1.64 -18.57
N ALA A 4 35.80 -2.49 -17.62
CA ALA A 4 34.90 -3.19 -16.71
C ALA A 4 34.24 -2.23 -15.71
N LEU A 5 34.97 -1.19 -15.30
CA LEU A 5 34.46 -0.14 -14.40
C LEU A 5 33.43 0.77 -15.12
N SER A 6 33.62 1.01 -16.42
CA SER A 6 32.71 1.80 -17.25
C SER A 6 31.36 1.11 -17.50
N LEU A 7 31.37 -0.21 -17.71
CA LEU A 7 30.14 -1.01 -17.89
C LEU A 7 29.32 -1.11 -16.60
N LEU A 8 29.98 -1.16 -15.44
CA LEU A 8 29.32 -1.16 -14.14
C LEU A 8 28.64 0.20 -13.85
N ALA A 9 29.26 1.31 -14.25
CA ALA A 9 28.68 2.65 -14.09
C ALA A 9 27.45 2.88 -14.99
N ALA A 10 27.45 2.34 -16.22
CA ALA A 10 26.31 2.47 -17.13
C ALA A 10 25.06 1.69 -16.67
N ALA A 11 25.26 0.57 -15.96
CA ALA A 11 24.17 -0.24 -15.40
C ALA A 11 23.49 0.39 -14.17
N ILE A 12 24.13 1.36 -13.51
CA ILE A 12 23.54 2.11 -12.38
C ILE A 12 22.56 3.19 -12.87
N LEU A 13 22.62 3.58 -14.15
CA LEU A 13 21.71 4.58 -14.74
C LEU A 13 20.38 4.03 -15.27
N SER A 14 20.17 2.71 -15.26
CA SER A 14 18.82 2.17 -15.41
C SER A 14 18.06 2.41 -14.11
N ALA A 15 17.19 3.42 -14.09
CA ALA A 15 16.31 3.70 -12.96
C ALA A 15 15.36 2.50 -12.76
N GLY A 16 15.66 1.62 -11.81
CA GLY A 16 14.68 0.66 -11.32
C GLY A 16 13.51 1.41 -10.71
N CYS A 17 12.27 1.03 -11.05
CA CYS A 17 11.07 1.60 -10.45
C CYS A 17 10.43 0.56 -9.55
N ILE A 18 10.38 0.83 -8.25
CA ILE A 18 9.60 0.02 -7.32
C ILE A 18 8.22 0.64 -7.20
N ALA A 19 7.20 -0.08 -7.67
CA ALA A 19 5.81 0.32 -7.56
C ALA A 19 5.10 -0.60 -6.57
N ARG A 20 4.54 -0.02 -5.51
CA ARG A 20 3.77 -0.77 -4.51
C ARG A 20 2.34 -0.23 -4.46
N THR A 21 1.37 -1.12 -4.53
CA THR A 21 -0.06 -0.75 -4.57
C THR A 21 -0.90 -1.61 -3.64
N LEU A 22 -1.83 -0.95 -2.95
CA LEU A 22 -2.85 -1.56 -2.11
C LEU A 22 -4.19 -1.49 -2.83
N TYR A 23 -4.79 -2.65 -3.10
CA TYR A 23 -6.15 -2.74 -3.57
C TYR A 23 -7.11 -2.97 -2.40
N VAL A 24 -7.83 -1.92 -2.02
CA VAL A 24 -8.71 -1.91 -0.84
C VAL A 24 -10.15 -2.08 -1.26
N LYS A 25 -10.82 -3.06 -0.65
CA LYS A 25 -12.21 -3.43 -0.89
C LYS A 25 -13.01 -3.40 0.41
N SER A 26 -14.30 -3.06 0.30
CA SER A 26 -15.27 -3.26 1.37
C SER A 26 -16.44 -4.09 0.88
N SER A 27 -17.11 -4.76 1.81
CA SER A 27 -18.41 -5.40 1.62
C SER A 27 -19.42 -4.79 2.59
N PRO A 28 -20.45 -4.08 2.11
CA PRO A 28 -20.71 -3.76 0.69
C PRO A 28 -19.70 -2.75 0.08
N PRO A 29 -19.62 -2.67 -1.27
CA PRO A 29 -18.78 -1.68 -1.96
C PRO A 29 -19.35 -0.25 -1.84
N GLY A 30 -18.54 0.75 -2.15
CA GLY A 30 -18.94 2.16 -2.15
C GLY A 30 -18.63 2.91 -0.85
N ALA A 31 -17.95 2.29 0.11
CA ALA A 31 -17.56 2.92 1.36
C ALA A 31 -16.49 3.98 1.12
N ALA A 32 -16.66 5.17 1.68
CA ALA A 32 -15.63 6.20 1.72
C ALA A 32 -14.47 5.70 2.59
N ILE A 33 -13.24 5.80 2.08
CA ILE A 33 -12.02 5.38 2.77
C ILE A 33 -11.12 6.56 3.10
N THR A 34 -10.80 6.67 4.38
CA THR A 34 -9.79 7.59 4.91
C THR A 34 -8.56 6.79 5.32
N VAL A 35 -7.38 7.19 4.83
CA VAL A 35 -6.09 6.56 5.15
C VAL A 35 -5.23 7.58 5.88
N ASN A 36 -4.80 7.26 7.10
CA ASN A 36 -4.00 8.15 7.94
C ASN A 36 -4.61 9.57 8.07
N HIS A 37 -5.93 9.64 8.25
CA HIS A 37 -6.71 10.89 8.39
C HIS A 37 -6.92 11.68 7.10
N GLU A 38 -6.50 11.16 5.94
CA GLU A 38 -6.74 11.79 4.64
C GLU A 38 -7.76 10.98 3.83
N LEU A 39 -8.81 11.64 3.33
CA LEU A 39 -9.82 11.01 2.48
C LEU A 39 -9.17 10.63 1.14
N LYS A 40 -9.21 9.34 0.79
CA LYS A 40 -8.60 8.83 -0.45
C LYS A 40 -9.59 8.54 -1.56
N GLY A 41 -10.86 8.30 -1.23
CA GLY A 41 -11.91 8.01 -2.22
C GLY A 41 -12.94 7.02 -1.69
N THR A 42 -13.51 6.22 -2.58
CA THR A 42 -14.51 5.19 -2.27
C THR A 42 -14.05 3.81 -2.71
N THR A 43 -14.40 2.77 -1.97
CA THR A 43 -14.07 1.38 -2.31
C THR A 43 -14.92 0.86 -3.50
N PRO A 44 -14.39 -0.04 -4.33
CA PRO A 44 -13.01 -0.54 -4.35
C PRO A 44 -12.02 0.50 -4.91
N LEU A 45 -10.85 0.64 -4.27
CA LEU A 45 -9.84 1.65 -4.62
C LEU A 45 -8.43 1.05 -4.63
N THR A 46 -7.60 1.46 -5.59
CA THR A 46 -6.18 1.14 -5.63
C THR A 46 -5.37 2.35 -5.20
N LEU A 47 -4.49 2.18 -4.21
CA LEU A 47 -3.66 3.23 -3.63
C LEU A 47 -2.18 2.88 -3.73
N PRO A 48 -1.31 3.78 -4.22
CA PRO A 48 0.12 3.60 -4.07
C PRO A 48 0.53 3.76 -2.60
N PHE A 49 1.61 3.10 -2.19
CA PHE A 49 2.22 3.33 -0.88
C PHE A 49 3.74 3.22 -0.95
N ASP A 50 4.43 4.07 -0.19
CA ASP A 50 5.89 4.15 -0.26
C ASP A 50 6.56 3.29 0.82
N TYR A 51 5.96 3.21 2.01
CA TYR A 51 6.58 2.62 3.20
C TYR A 51 5.77 1.48 3.79
N TYR A 52 6.46 0.45 4.28
CA TYR A 52 5.85 -0.56 5.12
C TYR A 52 5.64 -0.03 6.54
N GLY A 53 4.56 -0.46 7.19
CA GLY A 53 4.18 0.10 8.48
C GLY A 53 2.72 -0.12 8.83
N THR A 54 2.24 0.64 9.81
CA THR A 54 0.85 0.59 10.26
C THR A 54 0.08 1.76 9.68
N TYR A 55 -0.99 1.45 8.95
CA TYR A 55 -1.90 2.42 8.35
C TYR A 55 -3.22 2.42 9.12
N ARG A 56 -3.74 3.62 9.41
CA ARG A 56 -5.10 3.79 9.95
C ARG A 56 -6.06 3.88 8.80
N LEU A 57 -6.87 2.84 8.61
CA LEU A 57 -7.93 2.78 7.61
C LEU A 57 -9.26 3.02 8.31
N ARG A 58 -10.03 4.00 7.85
CA ARG A 58 -11.39 4.24 8.32
C ARG A 58 -12.34 4.17 7.14
N PHE A 59 -13.37 3.33 7.28
CA PHE A 59 -14.40 3.11 6.28
C PHE A 59 -15.71 3.69 6.79
N GLU A 60 -16.38 4.45 5.93
CA GLU A 60 -17.67 5.04 6.22
C GLU A 60 -18.63 4.76 5.07
N LEU A 61 -19.81 4.25 5.40
CA LEU A 61 -20.87 4.04 4.45
C LEU A 61 -22.21 4.30 5.12
N GLU A 62 -23.12 4.95 4.39
CA GLU A 62 -24.47 5.22 4.90
C GLU A 62 -25.23 3.93 5.20
N GLY A 63 -25.91 3.87 6.35
CA GLY A 63 -26.56 2.65 6.83
C GLY A 63 -25.63 1.63 7.53
N TYR A 64 -24.31 1.85 7.50
CA TYR A 64 -23.33 0.94 8.11
C TYR A 64 -22.52 1.60 9.23
N GLU A 65 -22.11 0.82 10.23
CA GLU A 65 -21.25 1.28 11.30
C GLU A 65 -19.87 1.67 10.75
N PRO A 66 -19.31 2.82 11.17
CA PRO A 66 -17.98 3.21 10.76
C PRO A 66 -16.96 2.21 11.30
N LEU A 67 -16.10 1.71 10.41
CA LEU A 67 -15.08 0.73 10.75
C LEU A 67 -13.71 1.39 10.74
N GLU A 68 -13.01 1.38 11.87
CA GLU A 68 -11.62 1.84 11.98
C GLU A 68 -10.67 0.66 12.25
N VAL A 69 -9.68 0.47 11.38
CA VAL A 69 -8.71 -0.62 11.45
C VAL A 69 -7.29 -0.08 11.37
N LYS A 70 -6.41 -0.61 12.23
CA LYS A 70 -4.97 -0.39 12.14
C LYS A 70 -4.35 -1.55 11.36
N GLU A 71 -4.23 -1.37 10.05
CA GLU A 71 -3.67 -2.39 9.17
C GLU A 71 -2.13 -2.34 9.20
N LYS A 72 -1.47 -3.46 9.54
CA LYS A 72 -0.01 -3.55 9.56
C LYS A 72 0.50 -4.21 8.28
N ILE A 73 0.99 -3.39 7.37
CA ILE A 73 1.60 -3.84 6.12
C ILE A 73 3.05 -4.22 6.41
N LYS A 74 3.33 -5.53 6.43
CA LYS A 74 4.69 -6.04 6.67
C LYS A 74 5.53 -5.93 5.40
N GLY A 75 6.70 -5.34 5.55
CA GLY A 75 7.73 -5.33 4.53
C GLY A 75 8.39 -6.69 4.34
N PRO A 76 8.98 -6.94 3.16
CA PRO A 76 9.88 -8.04 2.96
C PRO A 76 11.12 -7.91 3.86
N TRP A 77 11.82 -9.02 4.07
CA TRP A 77 13.01 -9.07 4.92
C TRP A 77 14.17 -8.20 4.41
N TYR A 78 14.18 -7.87 3.12
CA TYR A 78 15.25 -7.14 2.45
C TYR A 78 15.13 -5.61 2.54
N ASP A 79 14.06 -5.06 3.13
CA ASP A 79 13.93 -3.61 3.39
C ASP A 79 14.68 -3.14 4.66
N TRP A 80 15.57 -3.98 5.19
CA TRP A 80 16.39 -3.63 6.35
C TRP A 80 17.70 -2.98 5.91
N PHE A 81 18.01 -1.79 6.44
CA PHE A 81 19.27 -1.10 6.14
C PHE A 81 20.51 -1.93 6.52
N PRO A 82 21.47 -2.17 5.60
CA PRO A 82 21.72 -1.48 4.32
C PRO A 82 21.26 -2.23 3.05
N ILE A 83 20.49 -3.31 3.20
CA ILE A 83 20.05 -4.18 2.09
C ILE A 83 19.03 -3.45 1.21
N ASP A 84 18.21 -2.59 1.82
CA ASP A 84 17.25 -1.69 1.16
C ASP A 84 17.90 -0.90 0.00
N LEU A 85 19.05 -0.27 0.27
CA LEU A 85 19.79 0.54 -0.69
C LEU A 85 20.24 -0.28 -1.91
N VAL A 86 20.68 -1.54 -1.69
CA VAL A 86 21.10 -2.42 -2.79
C VAL A 86 19.91 -2.85 -3.64
N THR A 87 18.77 -3.15 -3.02
CA THR A 87 17.56 -3.53 -3.75
C THR A 87 16.91 -2.38 -4.51
N GLU A 88 17.07 -1.14 -4.04
CA GLU A 88 16.59 0.08 -4.71
C GLU A 88 17.50 0.52 -5.86
N ILE A 89 18.82 0.33 -5.73
CA ILE A 89 19.80 0.66 -6.78
C ILE A 89 19.75 -0.35 -7.93
N LEU A 90 19.28 -1.58 -7.67
CA LEU A 90 19.13 -2.58 -8.72
C LEU A 90 17.96 -2.19 -9.66
N PRO A 91 18.16 -2.24 -10.98
CA PRO A 91 17.13 -1.95 -11.99
C PRO A 91 16.11 -3.10 -12.10
N LEU A 92 15.47 -3.46 -10.98
CA LEU A 92 14.46 -4.50 -10.89
C LEU A 92 13.08 -3.84 -10.88
N ASP A 93 12.27 -4.13 -11.89
CA ASP A 93 10.85 -3.75 -11.91
C ASP A 93 10.07 -4.63 -10.92
N LEU A 94 9.99 -4.17 -9.67
CA LEU A 94 9.22 -4.85 -8.62
C LEU A 94 7.84 -4.21 -8.48
N LYS A 95 6.83 -4.98 -8.87
CA LYS A 95 5.42 -4.64 -8.63
C LYS A 95 4.90 -5.43 -7.45
N VAL A 96 4.63 -4.73 -6.34
CA VAL A 96 4.06 -5.34 -5.13
C VAL A 96 2.60 -4.96 -5.02
N GLU A 97 1.71 -5.90 -5.36
CA GLU A 97 0.27 -5.73 -5.21
C GLU A 97 -0.23 -6.46 -3.95
N ARG A 98 -1.03 -5.78 -3.14
CA ARG A 98 -1.62 -6.33 -1.92
C ARG A 98 -3.10 -6.01 -1.88
N SER A 99 -3.95 -7.01 -1.66
CA SER A 99 -5.40 -6.81 -1.53
C SER A 99 -5.84 -6.84 -0.07
N LEU A 100 -6.61 -5.85 0.35
CA LEU A 100 -7.23 -5.77 1.68
C LEU A 100 -8.75 -5.75 1.50
N THR A 101 -9.47 -6.58 2.26
CA THR A 101 -10.93 -6.67 2.19
C THR A 101 -11.53 -6.59 3.59
N TYR A 102 -12.51 -5.72 3.76
CA TYR A 102 -13.18 -5.49 5.04
C TYR A 102 -14.70 -5.61 4.92
N ASN A 103 -15.35 -6.18 5.93
CA ASN A 103 -16.80 -6.29 5.99
C ASN A 103 -17.35 -5.23 6.94
N LEU A 104 -18.33 -4.45 6.48
CA LEU A 104 -18.99 -3.44 7.29
C LEU A 104 -20.22 -4.05 7.97
N ALA A 105 -20.41 -3.70 9.24
CA ALA A 105 -21.60 -4.07 9.98
C ALA A 105 -22.72 -3.06 9.72
N GLU A 106 -23.96 -3.53 9.55
CA GLU A 106 -25.12 -2.64 9.46
C GLU A 106 -25.35 -1.90 10.78
N LYS A 107 -25.74 -0.63 10.71
CA LYS A 107 -26.16 0.09 11.91
C LYS A 107 -27.41 -0.59 12.45
N LYS A 108 -27.37 -1.06 13.69
CA LYS A 108 -28.59 -1.49 14.37
C LYS A 108 -29.48 -0.27 14.57
N THR A 109 -30.56 -0.19 13.79
CA THR A 109 -31.67 0.71 14.08
C THR A 109 -32.22 0.29 15.44
N LEU A 110 -31.99 1.08 16.48
CA LEU A 110 -32.68 0.92 17.75
C LEU A 110 -34.16 1.17 17.44
N GLU A 111 -34.95 0.10 17.35
CA GLU A 111 -36.40 0.20 17.31
C GLU A 111 -36.86 0.92 18.60
N PRO A 112 -37.76 1.93 18.50
CA PRO A 112 -38.22 2.74 19.62
C PRO A 112 -39.08 1.96 20.63
#